data_AF-A0A7Y6ZIH0-F1
#
_entry.id   AF-A0A7Y6ZIH0-F1
#
_cell.length_a   1.000
_cell.length_b   1.000
_cell.length_c   1.000
_cell.angle_alpha   90.00
_cell.angle_beta   90.00
_cell.angle_gamma   90.00
#
_symmetry.space_group_name_H-M   'P 1'
#
loop_
_entity.id
_entity.type
_entity.pdbx_description
1 polymer ?
#
loop_
_entity_poly.entity_id
_entity_poly.type
_entity_poly.pdbx_seq_one_letter_code
_entity_poly.pdbx_strand_id
1 'polypeptide(L)'
;MRNAFKVSFYFILTLVLDHQSWSQESFFKFPVLESGIYQLSNSQLAELGFNDFSEVAFFGYPGRLPQKLDSSQLTWKEIPAMETESGLLVFLTGPNVIHPKETGVEYLHHYYSDTLFYLIGK
;
A
#
# COMPACT_ATOMS: atom_id res chain seq x y z
N MET A 1 15.07 -31.61 -46.61
CA MET A 1 15.37 -31.27 -45.20
C MET A 1 15.80 -29.78 -45.06
N ARG A 2 14.93 -28.81 -45.42
CA ARG A 2 15.33 -27.38 -45.49
C ARG A 2 14.40 -26.39 -44.76
N ASN A 3 13.40 -26.91 -44.02
CA ASN A 3 12.39 -26.09 -43.34
C ASN A 3 12.47 -26.15 -41.80
N ALA A 4 13.17 -27.13 -41.22
CA ALA A 4 13.31 -27.27 -39.76
C ALA A 4 14.13 -26.13 -39.13
N PHE A 5 15.14 -25.62 -39.84
CA PHE A 5 16.01 -24.56 -39.33
C PHE A 5 15.29 -23.20 -39.23
N LYS A 6 14.32 -22.94 -40.13
CA LYS A 6 13.51 -21.71 -40.10
C LYS A 6 12.51 -21.72 -38.95
N VAL A 7 11.85 -22.85 -38.70
CA VAL A 7 10.89 -22.99 -37.59
C VAL A 7 11.58 -22.81 -36.24
N SER A 8 12.81 -23.33 -36.10
CA SER A 8 13.60 -23.14 -34.87
C SER A 8 14.02 -21.69 -34.63
N PHE A 9 14.27 -20.91 -35.69
CA PHE A 9 14.64 -19.50 -35.56
C PHE A 9 13.44 -18.62 -35.12
N TYR A 10 12.24 -18.89 -35.65
CA TYR A 10 11.04 -18.16 -35.23
C TYR A 10 10.66 -18.44 -33.77
N PHE A 11 10.90 -19.66 -33.27
CA PHE A 11 10.63 -20.03 -31.87
C PHE A 11 11.60 -19.36 -30.87
N ILE A 12 12.85 -19.16 -31.28
CA ILE A 12 13.85 -18.44 -30.46
C ILE A 12 13.56 -16.95 -30.44
N LEU A 13 13.09 -16.38 -31.56
CA LEU A 13 12.74 -14.96 -31.65
C LEU A 13 11.57 -14.56 -30.74
N THR A 14 10.60 -15.45 -30.55
CA THR A 14 9.45 -15.20 -29.66
C THR A 14 9.82 -15.21 -28.17
N LEU A 15 10.81 -16.03 -27.75
CA LEU A 15 11.26 -16.12 -26.36
C LEU A 15 12.06 -14.90 -25.88
N VAL A 16 12.65 -14.13 -26.80
CA VAL A 16 13.49 -12.96 -26.46
C VAL A 16 12.66 -11.67 -26.32
N LEU A 17 11.39 -11.69 -26.76
CA LEU A 17 10.50 -10.52 -26.75
C LEU A 17 9.67 -10.38 -25.45
N ASP A 18 9.79 -11.31 -24.49
CA ASP A 18 9.00 -11.33 -23.25
C ASP A 18 9.54 -10.43 -22.11
N HIS A 19 10.40 -9.45 -22.40
CA HIS A 19 11.09 -8.64 -21.37
C HIS A 19 10.36 -7.39 -20.87
N GLN A 20 9.03 -7.43 -20.77
CA GLN A 20 8.26 -6.41 -20.04
C GLN A 20 7.03 -7.07 -19.42
N SER A 21 7.22 -7.94 -18.43
CA SER A 21 6.14 -8.25 -17.50
C SER A 21 5.85 -6.97 -16.72
N TRP A 22 4.79 -6.25 -17.06
CA TRP A 22 4.27 -5.20 -16.20
C TRP A 22 3.79 -5.88 -14.92
N SER A 23 4.66 -5.89 -13.90
CA SER A 23 4.21 -6.17 -12.54
C SER A 23 3.10 -5.17 -12.25
N GLN A 24 1.88 -5.64 -11.99
CA GLN A 24 0.89 -4.80 -11.33
C GLN A 24 1.55 -4.31 -10.04
N GLU A 25 1.50 -3.00 -9.77
CA GLU A 25 1.87 -2.50 -8.44
C GLU A 25 1.05 -3.29 -7.42
N SER A 26 1.73 -4.06 -6.57
CA SER A 26 1.09 -4.97 -5.62
C SER A 26 0.66 -4.17 -4.38
N PHE A 27 -0.40 -3.39 -4.54
CA PHE A 27 -1.07 -2.76 -3.41
C PHE A 27 -2.06 -3.72 -2.77
N PHE A 28 -1.87 -3.96 -1.48
CA PHE A 28 -2.80 -4.70 -0.67
C PHE A 28 -3.62 -3.72 0.16
N LYS A 29 -4.94 -3.84 0.04
CA LYS A 29 -5.89 -3.01 0.80
C LYS A 29 -6.31 -3.73 2.06
N PHE A 30 -6.20 -3.06 3.20
CA PHE A 30 -6.57 -3.65 4.50
C PHE A 30 -7.41 -2.68 5.34
N PRO A 31 -8.35 -3.20 6.14
CA PRO A 31 -9.22 -2.39 6.99
C PRO A 31 -8.55 -1.99 8.30
N VAL A 32 -8.90 -0.80 8.80
CA VAL A 32 -8.53 -0.25 10.11
C VAL A 32 -9.80 0.24 10.80
N LEU A 33 -10.09 -0.32 11.96
CA LEU A 33 -11.30 -0.03 12.74
C LEU A 33 -11.01 0.97 13.87
N GLU A 34 -9.83 0.88 14.48
CA GLU A 34 -9.44 1.70 15.62
C GLU A 34 -8.11 2.41 15.36
N SER A 35 -7.90 3.54 16.02
CA SER A 35 -6.62 4.26 15.90
C SER A 35 -5.57 3.58 16.78
N GLY A 36 -4.37 3.37 16.25
CA GLY A 36 -3.30 2.73 17.01
C GLY A 36 -2.03 2.48 16.22
N ILE A 37 -1.05 1.89 16.91
CA ILE A 37 0.18 1.42 16.29
C ILE A 37 -0.06 0.00 15.78
N TYR A 38 0.14 -0.18 14.47
CA TYR A 38 0.09 -1.46 13.78
C TYR A 38 1.51 -1.91 13.45
N GLN A 39 1.72 -3.22 13.43
CA GLN A 39 3.02 -3.82 13.12
C GLN A 39 2.88 -4.75 11.93
N LEU A 40 3.76 -4.55 10.95
CA LEU A 40 4.02 -5.53 9.90
C LEU A 40 5.21 -6.39 10.32
N SER A 41 4.98 -7.68 10.56
CA SER A 41 6.05 -8.62 10.89
C SER A 41 6.83 -9.05 9.63
N ASN A 42 8.03 -9.62 9.83
CA ASN A 42 8.80 -10.23 8.75
C ASN A 42 8.03 -11.34 8.02
N SER A 43 7.22 -12.12 8.74
CA SER A 43 6.42 -13.19 8.11
C SER A 43 5.34 -12.60 7.20
N GLN A 44 4.65 -11.54 7.64
CA GLN A 44 3.66 -10.84 6.84
C GLN A 44 4.29 -10.15 5.64
N LEU A 45 5.47 -9.54 5.81
CA LEU A 45 6.23 -8.94 4.70
C LEU A 45 6.51 -9.97 3.59
N ALA A 46 6.98 -11.17 3.98
CA ALA A 46 7.23 -12.26 3.04
C ALA A 46 5.95 -12.79 2.39
N GLU A 47 4.83 -12.86 3.12
CA GLU A 47 3.52 -13.21 2.56
C GLU A 47 3.03 -12.20 1.50
N LEU A 48 3.41 -10.94 1.65
CA LEU A 48 3.13 -9.88 0.67
C LEU A 48 4.11 -9.90 -0.53
N GLY A 49 5.13 -10.77 -0.50
CA GLY A 49 6.10 -10.94 -1.57
C GLY A 49 7.32 -10.01 -1.51
N PHE A 50 7.53 -9.33 -0.38
CA PHE A 50 8.67 -8.43 -0.15
C PHE A 50 9.73 -9.10 0.71
N ASN A 51 10.99 -8.71 0.52
CA ASN A 51 12.11 -9.27 1.29
C ASN A 51 12.65 -8.31 2.35
N ASP A 52 12.43 -7.01 2.18
CA ASP A 52 13.00 -5.95 3.02
C ASP A 52 11.96 -4.84 3.28
N PHE A 53 11.96 -4.26 4.49
CA PHE A 53 11.00 -3.22 4.86
C PHE A 53 11.17 -1.92 4.07
N SER A 54 12.36 -1.65 3.53
CA SER A 54 12.60 -0.50 2.64
C SER A 54 11.93 -0.60 1.28
N GLU A 55 11.42 -1.78 0.91
CA GLU A 55 10.71 -2.01 -0.35
C GLU A 55 9.23 -1.69 -0.27
N VAL A 56 8.70 -1.43 0.93
CA VAL A 56 7.27 -1.31 1.19
C VAL A 56 6.93 -0.05 1.98
N ALA A 57 5.82 0.57 1.63
CA ALA A 57 5.29 1.74 2.30
C ALA A 57 3.79 1.60 2.57
N PHE A 58 3.31 2.32 3.58
CA PHE A 58 1.90 2.44 3.90
C PHE A 58 1.32 3.69 3.27
N PHE A 59 0.12 3.58 2.69
CA PHE A 59 -0.54 4.71 2.04
C PHE A 59 -1.98 4.86 2.49
N GLY A 60 -2.45 6.11 2.57
CA GLY A 60 -3.85 6.40 2.81
C GLY A 60 -4.10 7.81 3.30
N TYR A 61 -5.34 8.06 3.71
CA TYR A 61 -5.76 9.35 4.25
C TYR A 61 -6.44 9.13 5.61
N PRO A 62 -5.99 9.80 6.68
CA PRO A 62 -6.58 9.62 8.01
C PRO A 62 -7.97 10.28 8.10
N GLY A 63 -8.90 9.61 8.76
CA GLY A 63 -10.24 10.15 9.04
C GLY A 63 -11.09 10.35 7.79
N ARG A 64 -11.77 11.50 7.70
CA ARG A 64 -12.68 11.82 6.59
C ARG A 64 -11.91 12.40 5.42
N LEU A 65 -12.25 11.97 4.20
CA LEU A 65 -11.74 12.61 2.99
C LEU A 65 -12.10 14.11 2.98
N PRO A 66 -11.17 14.98 2.55
CA PRO A 66 -11.45 16.40 2.42
C PRO A 66 -12.63 16.65 1.49
N GLN A 67 -13.54 17.54 1.88
CA GLN A 67 -14.71 17.87 1.05
C GLN A 67 -14.33 18.60 -0.24
N LYS A 68 -13.20 19.32 -0.24
CA LYS A 68 -12.66 19.99 -1.42
C LYS A 68 -11.59 19.10 -2.04
N LEU A 69 -11.83 18.72 -3.29
CA LEU A 69 -10.87 17.97 -4.08
C LEU A 69 -9.70 18.88 -4.47
N ASP A 70 -8.50 18.44 -4.14
CA ASP A 70 -7.24 19.08 -4.53
C ASP A 70 -6.40 18.09 -5.33
N SER A 71 -5.63 18.57 -6.31
CA SER A 71 -4.82 17.69 -7.18
C SER A 71 -3.76 16.91 -6.40
N SER A 72 -3.28 17.44 -5.27
CA SER A 72 -2.36 16.72 -4.39
C SER A 72 -2.99 15.47 -3.75
N GLN A 73 -4.31 15.33 -3.77
CA GLN A 73 -5.03 14.16 -3.25
C GLN A 73 -5.14 13.02 -4.27
N LEU A 74 -4.77 13.26 -5.53
CA LEU A 74 -4.78 12.26 -6.60
C LEU A 74 -3.51 11.41 -6.63
N THR A 75 -2.55 11.71 -5.75
CA THR A 75 -1.30 10.96 -5.57
C THR A 75 -1.35 10.19 -4.27
N TRP A 76 -0.70 9.02 -4.24
CA TRP A 76 -0.51 8.28 -2.99
C TRP A 76 0.19 9.12 -1.93
N LYS A 77 -0.31 9.04 -0.70
CA LYS A 77 0.27 9.70 0.47
C LYS A 77 0.88 8.63 1.36
N GLU A 78 2.20 8.58 1.33
CA GLU A 78 2.97 7.71 2.22
C GLU A 78 2.77 8.15 3.67
N ILE A 79 2.58 7.17 4.55
CA ILE A 79 2.41 7.34 5.98
C ILE A 79 3.74 6.97 6.63
N PRO A 80 4.33 7.86 7.45
CA PRO A 80 5.57 7.56 8.15
C PRO A 80 5.47 6.28 8.98
N ALA A 81 6.45 5.40 8.79
CA ALA A 81 6.60 4.18 9.55
C ALA A 81 8.00 4.12 10.18
N MET A 82 8.13 3.32 11.24
CA MET A 82 9.37 3.14 11.99
C MET A 82 9.78 1.68 11.94
N GLU A 83 10.93 1.41 11.35
CA GLU A 83 11.52 0.08 11.35
C GLU A 83 12.11 -0.26 12.72
N THR A 84 11.90 -1.49 13.17
CA THR A 84 12.41 -2.05 14.42
C THR A 84 12.93 -3.46 14.18
N GLU A 85 13.66 -4.03 15.14
CA GLU A 85 14.10 -5.44 15.10
C GLU A 85 12.94 -6.43 14.91
N SER A 86 11.74 -6.05 15.34
CA SER A 86 10.54 -6.91 15.31
C SER A 86 9.66 -6.70 14.08
N GLY A 87 9.89 -5.64 13.32
CA GLY A 87 9.10 -5.29 12.13
C GLY A 87 8.90 -3.80 11.94
N LEU A 88 8.03 -3.46 10.99
CA LEU A 88 7.71 -2.08 10.60
C LEU A 88 6.45 -1.59 11.33
N LEU A 89 6.60 -0.57 12.17
CA LEU A 89 5.54 0.02 12.97
C LEU A 89 4.96 1.25 12.27
N VAL A 90 3.64 1.34 12.21
CA VAL A 90 2.93 2.48 11.61
C VAL A 90 1.77 2.90 12.50
N PHE A 91 1.59 4.20 12.71
CA PHE A 91 0.39 4.71 13.37
C PHE A 91 -0.69 4.95 12.33
N LEU A 92 -1.80 4.21 12.44
CA LEU A 92 -2.96 4.36 11.56
C LEU A 92 -4.13 4.90 12.34
N THR A 93 -4.84 5.85 11.73
CA THR A 93 -6.02 6.45 12.34
C THR A 93 -7.26 5.66 11.91
N GLY A 94 -8.14 5.38 12.87
CA GLY A 94 -9.46 4.81 12.61
C GLY A 94 -10.42 5.85 11.99
N PRO A 95 -11.68 5.46 11.72
CA PRO A 95 -12.68 6.36 11.11
C PRO A 95 -13.02 7.52 12.04
N ASN A 96 -13.17 7.21 13.32
CA ASN A 96 -13.57 8.13 14.36
C ASN A 96 -12.33 8.68 15.07
N VAL A 97 -12.19 10.00 15.14
CA VAL A 97 -10.96 10.65 15.62
C VAL A 97 -11.26 11.63 16.74
N ILE A 98 -10.41 11.65 17.76
CA ILE A 98 -10.43 12.64 18.83
C ILE A 98 -9.34 13.68 18.53
N HIS A 99 -9.73 14.91 18.23
CA HIS A 99 -8.80 16.01 17.96
C HIS A 99 -8.63 16.88 19.21
N PRO A 100 -7.39 17.14 19.65
CA PRO A 100 -7.14 18.13 20.70
C PRO A 100 -7.47 19.54 20.17
N LYS A 101 -8.13 20.33 20.99
CA LYS A 101 -8.36 21.78 20.77
C LYS A 101 -7.63 22.58 21.83
N GLU A 102 -7.50 23.89 21.62
CA GLU A 102 -6.92 24.82 22.61
C GLU A 102 -7.58 24.68 23.99
N THR A 103 -8.89 24.39 24.02
CA THR A 103 -9.62 24.04 25.23
C THR A 103 -10.43 22.76 25.02
N GLY A 104 -9.88 21.64 25.48
CA GLY A 104 -10.57 20.33 25.50
C GLY A 104 -10.30 19.46 24.28
N VAL A 105 -11.22 18.55 24.01
CA VAL A 105 -11.14 17.59 22.90
C VAL A 105 -12.42 17.65 22.06
N GLU A 106 -12.27 17.49 20.75
CA GLU A 106 -13.38 17.33 19.82
C GLU A 106 -13.43 15.90 19.30
N TYR A 107 -14.59 15.27 19.44
CA TYR A 107 -14.87 14.00 18.78
C TYR A 107 -15.39 14.24 17.37
N LEU A 108 -14.70 13.69 16.38
CA LEU A 108 -15.10 13.71 14.98
C LEU A 108 -15.53 12.30 14.56
N HIS A 109 -16.85 12.11 14.45
CA HIS A 109 -17.44 10.89 13.94
C HIS A 109 -17.35 10.84 12.40
N HIS A 110 -17.00 9.68 11.85
CA HIS A 110 -17.04 9.44 10.42
C HIS A 110 -18.49 9.25 9.95
N TYR A 111 -18.94 10.00 8.96
CA TYR A 111 -20.36 10.06 8.62
C TYR A 111 -20.95 8.81 7.97
N TYR A 112 -20.10 7.96 7.39
CA TYR A 112 -20.56 6.92 6.45
C TYR A 112 -19.95 5.53 6.70
N SER A 113 -19.06 5.38 7.67
CA SER A 113 -18.32 4.12 7.85
C SER A 113 -17.62 4.07 9.20
N ASP A 114 -17.65 2.90 9.83
CA ASP A 114 -16.84 2.55 11.00
C ASP A 114 -15.55 1.79 10.61
N THR A 115 -15.18 1.85 9.33
CA THR A 115 -13.92 1.27 8.82
C THR A 115 -13.24 2.22 7.84
N LEU A 116 -11.95 2.46 8.05
CA LEU A 116 -11.08 3.05 7.04
C LEU A 116 -10.24 1.97 6.36
N PHE A 117 -9.77 2.27 5.17
CA PHE A 117 -8.90 1.37 4.43
C PHE A 117 -7.60 2.08 4.08
N TYR A 118 -6.51 1.36 4.30
CA TYR A 118 -5.17 1.77 3.93
C TYR A 118 -4.61 0.79 2.92
N LEU A 119 -3.54 1.20 2.25
CA LEU A 119 -2.80 0.37 1.32
C LEU A 119 -1.41 0.10 1.87
N ILE A 120 -0.87 -1.05 1.50
CA ILE A 120 0.54 -1.41 1.68
C ILE A 120 1.08 -1.91 0.33
N GLY A 121 2.23 -1.41 -0.11
CA GLY A 121 2.81 -1.76 -1.40
C GLY A 121 4.05 -0.93 -1.75
N LYS A 122 4.44 -0.95 -3.02
CA LYS A 122 5.61 -0.27 -3.58
C LYS A 122 5.19 0.73 -4.66
#